data_AF-A0A1I2P657-F1
#
_entry.id   AF-A0A1I2P657-F1
#
_cell.length_a   1.000
_cell.length_b   1.000
_cell.length_c   1.000
_cell.angle_alpha   90.00
_cell.angle_beta   90.00
_cell.angle_gamma   90.00
#
_symmetry.space_group_name_H-M   'P 1'
#
loop_
_entity.id
_entity.type
_entity.pdbx_description
1 polymer ?
#
loop_
_entity_poly.entity_id
_entity_poly.type
_entity_poly.pdbx_seq_one_letter_code
_entity_poly.pdbx_strand_id
1 'polypeptide(L)'
;MTKNDAQLEYKDTTFVGLLITDKFSSSKNWSIVWSLLMTAITTYFVYQQKHPDKLLESISHSLSNTLLGASAGIFGIVIAALTLVISLFHHNLLLSMLKEKILQKFLFPFWKAVLLWCISIVLSLYLMILEAIPLNFLINKIIIAELFIFLYATFYTVNLTGLVIRLALQRAMIKD
;
A
#
# COMPACT_ATOMS: atom_id res chain seq x y z
N MET A 1 23.92 -28.32 -24.93
CA MET A 1 23.41 -26.96 -25.23
C MET A 1 21.90 -26.99 -25.16
N THR A 2 21.34 -26.75 -23.97
CA THR A 2 19.89 -26.70 -23.75
C THR A 2 19.37 -25.32 -24.10
N LYS A 3 18.28 -25.32 -24.87
CA LYS A 3 17.50 -24.20 -25.38
C LYS A 3 17.19 -23.17 -24.27
N ASN A 4 17.92 -22.07 -24.28
CA ASN A 4 17.43 -20.70 -24.06
C ASN A 4 16.01 -20.53 -24.66
N ASP A 5 15.01 -19.86 -24.09
CA ASP A 5 14.99 -18.82 -23.07
C ASP A 5 13.58 -18.82 -22.45
N ALA A 6 13.46 -18.73 -21.14
CA ALA A 6 12.26 -18.13 -20.55
C ALA A 6 12.34 -16.64 -20.89
N GLN A 7 11.93 -16.25 -22.11
CA GLN A 7 11.80 -14.85 -22.46
C GLN A 7 10.67 -14.31 -21.59
N LEU A 8 11.04 -13.59 -20.53
CA LEU A 8 10.11 -12.72 -19.85
C LEU A 8 9.60 -11.73 -20.89
N GLU A 9 8.35 -11.87 -21.28
CA GLU A 9 7.69 -10.79 -21.99
C GLU A 9 7.63 -9.59 -21.05
N TYR A 10 8.08 -8.41 -21.49
CA TYR A 10 8.02 -7.15 -20.73
C TYR A 10 6.66 -6.96 -20.04
N LYS A 11 5.59 -7.39 -20.71
CA LYS A 11 4.21 -7.38 -20.20
C LYS A 11 4.08 -8.03 -18.82
N ASP A 12 4.78 -9.13 -18.54
CA ASP A 12 4.75 -9.90 -17.29
C ASP A 12 5.45 -9.19 -16.11
N THR A 13 6.23 -8.13 -16.38
CA THR A 13 6.92 -7.33 -15.33
C THR A 13 6.22 -6.00 -15.03
N THR A 14 5.19 -5.63 -15.80
CA THR A 14 4.40 -4.43 -15.55
C THR A 14 3.40 -4.65 -14.41
N PHE A 15 2.94 -3.56 -13.78
CA PHE A 15 1.88 -3.63 -12.76
C PHE A 15 0.66 -4.42 -13.24
N VAL A 16 0.26 -4.20 -14.49
CA VAL A 16 -0.87 -4.89 -15.13
C VAL A 16 -0.56 -6.39 -15.33
N GLY A 17 0.65 -6.71 -15.79
CA GLY A 17 1.10 -8.10 -15.91
C GLY A 17 1.08 -8.85 -14.58
N LEU A 18 1.60 -8.22 -13.52
CA LEU A 18 1.60 -8.76 -12.17
C LEU A 18 0.17 -9.04 -11.68
N LEU A 19 -0.76 -8.11 -11.93
CA LEU A 19 -2.17 -8.22 -11.56
C LEU A 19 -2.88 -9.37 -12.28
N ILE A 20 -2.51 -9.67 -13.54
CA ILE A 20 -3.06 -10.80 -14.29
C ILE A 20 -2.49 -12.14 -13.80
N THR A 21 -1.20 -12.18 -13.43
CA THR A 21 -0.55 -13.40 -12.92
C THR A 21 -0.95 -13.79 -11.50
N ASP A 22 -1.28 -12.82 -10.66
CA ASP A 22 -1.79 -13.09 -9.32
C ASP A 22 -3.30 -13.36 -9.42
N LYS A 23 -3.67 -14.62 -9.69
CA LYS A 23 -5.07 -15.09 -9.58
C LYS A 23 -5.55 -14.83 -8.17
N PHE A 24 -6.14 -13.65 -7.95
CA PHE A 24 -6.82 -13.09 -6.79
C PHE A 24 -6.99 -14.12 -5.66
N SER A 25 -5.87 -14.48 -5.01
CA SER A 25 -5.90 -15.40 -3.89
C SER A 25 -6.44 -14.53 -2.77
N SER A 26 -7.74 -14.67 -2.55
CA SER A 26 -8.53 -13.96 -1.56
C SER A 26 -8.00 -14.30 -0.16
N SER A 27 -6.81 -13.80 0.17
CA SER A 27 -6.39 -13.67 1.55
C SER A 27 -7.43 -12.77 2.18
N LYS A 28 -8.10 -13.31 3.20
CA LYS A 28 -9.11 -12.63 4.01
C LYS A 28 -8.52 -11.27 4.39
N ASN A 29 -8.95 -10.20 3.71
CA ASN A 29 -8.33 -8.87 3.77
C ASN A 29 -8.68 -8.21 5.12
N TRP A 30 -8.08 -8.71 6.20
CA TRP A 30 -8.26 -8.18 7.55
C TRP A 30 -7.92 -6.69 7.62
N SER A 31 -6.98 -6.21 6.79
CA SER A 31 -6.68 -4.80 6.65
C SER A 31 -7.89 -3.95 6.22
N ILE A 32 -8.79 -4.47 5.38
CA ILE A 32 -10.03 -3.77 4.98
C ILE A 32 -10.99 -3.69 6.18
N VAL A 33 -11.16 -4.80 6.91
CA VAL A 33 -12.05 -4.85 8.08
C VAL A 33 -11.58 -3.87 9.15
N TRP A 34 -10.28 -3.89 9.49
CA TRP A 34 -9.71 -2.99 10.49
C TRP A 34 -9.72 -1.53 10.08
N SER A 35 -9.44 -1.21 8.81
CA SER A 35 -9.52 0.16 8.30
C SER A 35 -10.95 0.68 8.30
N LEU A 36 -11.94 -0.11 7.86
CA LEU A 36 -13.35 0.27 7.94
C LEU A 36 -13.80 0.50 9.38
N LEU A 37 -13.46 -0.41 10.29
CA LEU A 37 -13.83 -0.29 11.70
C LEU A 37 -13.24 0.97 12.33
N MET A 38 -11.95 1.22 12.14
CA MET A 38 -11.28 2.41 12.71
C MET A 38 -11.78 3.71 12.07
N THR A 39 -12.05 3.71 10.77
CA THR A 39 -12.64 4.86 10.08
C THR A 39 -14.06 5.14 10.58
N ALA A 40 -14.88 4.10 10.76
CA ALA A 40 -16.24 4.23 11.27
C ALA A 40 -16.26 4.76 12.72
N ILE A 41 -15.35 4.26 13.57
CA ILE A 41 -15.23 4.73 14.96
C ILE A 41 -14.81 6.21 14.99
N THR A 42 -13.77 6.58 14.24
CA THR A 42 -13.27 7.96 14.21
C THR A 42 -14.31 8.93 13.66
N THR A 43 -14.97 8.59 12.55
CA THR A 43 -16.07 9.41 12.00
C THR A 43 -17.25 9.51 12.95
N TYR A 44 -17.64 8.42 13.60
CA TYR A 44 -18.70 8.45 14.62
C TYR A 44 -18.38 9.43 15.75
N PHE A 45 -17.16 9.41 16.29
CA PHE A 45 -16.75 10.37 17.33
C PHE A 45 -16.76 11.82 16.85
N VAL A 46 -16.39 12.08 15.60
CA VAL A 46 -16.44 13.43 15.01
C VAL A 46 -17.89 13.91 14.88
N TYR A 47 -18.81 13.06 14.40
CA TYR A 47 -20.22 13.41 14.23
C TYR A 47 -20.98 13.62 15.55
N GLN A 48 -20.47 13.13 16.67
CA GLN A 48 -21.03 13.40 18.00
C GLN A 48 -20.73 14.81 18.53
N GLN A 49 -19.87 15.56 17.86
CA GLN A 49 -19.51 16.92 18.27
C GLN A 49 -20.59 17.93 17.83
N LYS A 50 -20.77 19.02 18.59
CA LYS A 50 -21.84 20.02 18.33
C LYS A 50 -21.74 20.71 16.96
N HIS A 51 -20.53 20.83 16.40
CA HIS A 51 -20.27 21.45 15.09
C HIS A 51 -19.25 20.60 14.31
N PRO A 52 -19.66 19.46 13.73
CA PRO A 52 -18.75 18.51 13.10
C PRO A 52 -18.06 19.10 11.87
N ASP A 53 -18.75 19.94 11.09
CA ASP A 53 -18.18 20.56 9.89
C ASP A 53 -17.03 21.50 10.22
N LYS A 54 -17.19 22.35 11.25
CA LYS A 54 -16.13 23.26 11.70
C LYS A 54 -14.94 22.52 12.28
N LEU A 55 -15.18 21.39 12.94
CA LEU A 55 -14.12 20.54 13.48
C LEU A 55 -13.37 19.82 12.36
N LEU A 56 -14.07 19.30 11.35
CA LEU A 56 -13.46 18.67 10.19
C LEU A 56 -12.63 19.67 9.39
N GLU A 57 -13.14 20.89 9.19
CA GLU A 57 -12.41 21.97 8.52
C GLU A 57 -11.14 22.34 9.30
N SER A 58 -11.19 22.49 10.63
CA SER A 58 -10.00 22.81 11.42
C SER A 58 -8.99 21.66 11.49
N ILE A 59 -9.46 20.42 11.55
CA ILE A 59 -8.61 19.24 11.53
C ILE A 59 -7.98 19.06 10.16
N SER A 60 -8.71 19.33 9.07
CA SER A 60 -8.28 19.09 7.69
C SER A 60 -6.89 19.64 7.41
N HIS A 61 -6.64 20.89 7.76
CA HIS A 61 -5.37 21.58 7.53
C HIS A 61 -4.20 20.95 8.30
N SER A 62 -4.44 20.51 9.53
CA SER A 62 -3.42 19.81 10.32
C SER A 62 -3.19 18.38 9.84
N LEU A 63 -4.27 17.72 9.41
CA LEU A 63 -4.30 16.34 8.99
C LEU A 63 -3.64 16.17 7.62
N SER A 64 -3.97 17.02 6.64
CA SER A 64 -3.45 16.95 5.27
C SER A 64 -1.93 17.10 5.24
N ASN A 65 -1.37 18.06 5.98
CA ASN A 65 0.09 18.22 6.12
C ASN A 65 0.74 17.02 6.80
N THR A 66 0.16 16.54 7.91
CA THR A 66 0.72 15.43 8.68
C THR A 66 0.66 14.12 7.90
N LEU A 67 -0.48 13.82 7.26
CA LEU A 67 -0.69 12.62 6.47
C LEU A 67 0.14 12.62 5.19
N LEU A 68 0.32 13.78 4.54
CA LEU A 68 1.22 13.89 3.39
C LEU A 68 2.65 13.50 3.76
N GLY A 69 3.19 14.08 4.84
CA GLY A 69 4.53 13.79 5.32
C GLY A 69 4.69 12.32 5.75
N ALA A 70 3.73 11.80 6.53
CA ALA A 70 3.74 10.41 6.97
C ALA A 70 3.65 9.43 5.78
N SER A 71 2.76 9.69 4.83
CA SER A 71 2.57 8.86 3.65
C SER A 71 3.80 8.86 2.75
N ALA A 72 4.41 10.02 2.49
CA ALA A 72 5.65 10.12 1.73
C ALA A 72 6.82 9.39 2.41
N GLY A 73 6.92 9.50 3.75
CA GLY A 73 7.90 8.76 4.53
C GLY A 73 7.73 7.25 4.40
N ILE A 74 6.52 6.73 4.61
CA ILE A 74 6.27 5.29 4.53
C ILE A 74 6.39 4.78 3.08
N PHE A 75 5.96 5.56 2.09
CA PHE A 75 6.19 5.27 0.68
C PHE A 75 7.67 5.01 0.38
N GLY A 76 8.56 5.90 0.84
CA GLY A 76 10.00 5.73 0.71
C GLY A 76 10.52 4.46 1.39
N ILE A 77 10.02 4.17 2.60
CA ILE A 77 10.37 2.94 3.34
C ILE A 77 9.96 1.68 2.58
N VAL A 78 8.76 1.64 2.00
CA VAL A 78 8.27 0.48 1.23
C VAL A 78 9.13 0.24 -0.01
N ILE A 79 9.55 1.28 -0.72
CA ILE A 79 10.46 1.17 -1.87
C ILE A 79 11.85 0.67 -1.45
N ALA A 80 12.38 1.20 -0.33
CA ALA A 80 13.66 0.75 0.19
C ALA A 80 13.61 -0.73 0.60
N ALA A 81 12.55 -1.14 1.29
CA ALA A 81 12.33 -2.53 1.67
C ALA A 81 12.22 -3.44 0.44
N LEU A 82 11.50 -3.02 -0.60
CA LEU A 82 11.41 -3.75 -1.87
C LEU A 82 12.80 -3.96 -2.49
N THR A 83 13.61 -2.90 -2.57
CA THR A 83 14.98 -2.95 -3.10
C THR A 83 15.87 -3.91 -2.31
N LEU A 84 15.80 -3.84 -0.98
CA LEU A 84 16.55 -4.75 -0.11
C LEU A 84 16.14 -6.20 -0.32
N VAL A 85 14.84 -6.49 -0.38
CA VAL A 85 14.37 -7.87 -0.58
C VAL A 85 14.80 -8.42 -1.94
N ILE A 86 14.74 -7.60 -3.00
CA ILE A 86 15.24 -8.00 -4.32
C ILE A 86 16.74 -8.32 -4.27
N SER A 87 17.54 -7.50 -3.58
CA SER A 87 18.98 -7.73 -3.43
C SER A 87 19.35 -8.99 -2.64
N LEU A 88 18.46 -9.48 -1.77
CA LEU A 88 18.68 -10.69 -0.97
C LEU A 88 18.48 -11.99 -1.76
N PHE A 89 17.87 -11.94 -2.94
CA PHE A 89 17.71 -13.12 -3.78
C PHE A 89 19.01 -13.46 -4.51
N HIS A 90 19.51 -14.68 -4.30
CA HIS A 90 20.68 -15.19 -5.01
C HIS A 90 20.35 -15.42 -6.49
N HIS A 91 21.32 -15.21 -7.39
CA HIS A 91 21.11 -15.25 -8.85
C HIS A 91 20.44 -16.54 -9.35
N ASN A 92 20.87 -17.69 -8.83
CA ASN A 92 20.30 -19.01 -9.19
C ASN A 92 18.86 -19.20 -8.68
N LEU A 93 18.53 -18.64 -7.52
CA LEU A 93 17.19 -18.69 -6.92
C LEU A 93 16.23 -17.79 -7.70
N LEU A 94 16.72 -16.63 -8.15
CA LEU A 94 15.97 -15.68 -8.96
C LEU A 94 15.55 -16.30 -10.30
N LEU A 95 16.46 -16.99 -11.00
CA LEU A 95 16.17 -17.73 -12.24
C LEU A 95 15.08 -18.80 -12.05
N SER A 96 15.09 -19.52 -10.92
CA SER A 96 14.08 -20.54 -10.61
C SER A 96 12.72 -19.91 -10.27
N MET A 97 12.70 -18.87 -9.43
CA MET A 97 11.49 -18.14 -9.04
C MET A 97 10.83 -17.41 -10.23
N LEU A 98 11.63 -17.02 -11.22
CA LEU A 98 11.17 -16.37 -12.43
C LEU A 98 10.45 -17.35 -13.36
N LYS A 99 11.00 -18.56 -13.53
CA LYS A 99 10.37 -19.64 -14.32
C LYS A 99 9.01 -20.04 -13.75
N GLU A 100 8.90 -20.09 -12.43
CA GLU A 100 7.67 -20.48 -11.72
C GLU A 100 6.70 -19.31 -11.45
N LYS A 101 6.98 -18.09 -11.95
CA LYS A 101 6.20 -16.86 -11.69
C LYS A 101 6.01 -16.54 -10.20
N ILE A 102 6.87 -17.08 -9.33
CA ILE A 102 6.84 -16.88 -7.88
C ILE A 102 7.33 -15.47 -7.54
N LEU A 103 8.33 -14.98 -8.27
CA LEU A 103 8.86 -13.63 -8.07
C LEU A 103 7.79 -12.56 -8.29
N GLN A 104 6.94 -12.74 -9.30
CA GLN A 104 5.83 -11.83 -9.63
C GLN A 104 4.77 -11.82 -8.53
N LYS A 105 4.37 -13.00 -8.03
CA LYS A 105 3.45 -13.13 -6.89
C LYS A 105 4.02 -12.52 -5.61
N PHE A 106 5.33 -12.50 -5.45
CA PHE A 106 5.98 -11.89 -4.30
C PHE A 106 6.10 -10.36 -4.42
N LEU A 107 6.44 -9.86 -5.61
CA LEU A 107 6.56 -8.42 -5.87
C LEU A 107 5.21 -7.70 -5.89
N PHE A 108 4.13 -8.39 -6.28
CA PHE A 108 2.82 -7.76 -6.43
C PHE A 108 2.26 -7.16 -5.13
N PRO A 109 2.34 -7.83 -3.96
CA PRO A 109 1.97 -7.22 -2.69
C PRO A 109 2.72 -5.92 -2.36
N PHE A 110 4.02 -5.84 -2.66
CA PHE A 110 4.78 -4.60 -2.49
C PHE A 110 4.30 -3.50 -3.44
N TRP A 111 4.09 -3.84 -4.71
CA TRP A 111 3.55 -2.89 -5.68
C TRP A 111 2.17 -2.36 -5.28
N LYS A 112 1.32 -3.21 -4.72
CA LYS A 112 0.04 -2.79 -4.18
C LYS A 112 0.22 -1.82 -3.00
N ALA A 113 1.17 -2.06 -2.10
CA ALA A 113 1.47 -1.12 -1.01
C ALA A 113 1.95 0.24 -1.55
N VAL A 114 2.88 0.24 -2.51
CA VAL A 114 3.38 1.45 -3.18
C VAL A 114 2.23 2.25 -3.80
N LEU A 115 1.31 1.58 -4.51
CA LEU A 115 0.16 2.21 -5.13
C LEU A 115 -0.80 2.82 -4.09
N LEU A 116 -1.08 2.11 -2.99
CA LEU A 116 -1.93 2.64 -1.91
C LEU A 116 -1.34 3.89 -1.26
N TRP A 117 -0.04 3.90 -0.98
CA TRP A 117 0.64 5.09 -0.44
C TRP A 117 0.67 6.25 -1.44
N CYS A 118 0.86 5.96 -2.73
CA CYS A 118 0.76 6.97 -3.78
C CYS A 118 -0.64 7.60 -3.83
N ILE A 119 -1.71 6.79 -3.73
CA ILE A 119 -3.09 7.31 -3.66
C ILE A 119 -3.27 8.22 -2.44
N SER A 120 -2.77 7.84 -1.26
CA SER A 120 -2.86 8.68 -0.05
C SER A 120 -2.13 10.00 -0.23
N ILE A 121 -0.93 10.00 -0.83
CA ILE A 121 -0.19 11.23 -1.14
C ILE A 121 -1.01 12.15 -2.08
N VAL A 122 -1.56 11.58 -3.15
CA VAL A 122 -2.37 12.34 -4.12
C VAL A 122 -3.62 12.92 -3.48
N LEU A 123 -4.31 12.15 -2.63
CA LEU A 123 -5.50 12.61 -1.92
C LEU A 123 -5.16 13.68 -0.89
N SER A 124 -4.06 13.55 -0.15
CA SER A 124 -3.58 14.59 0.77
C SER A 124 -3.24 15.89 0.02
N LEU A 125 -2.59 15.82 -1.15
CA LEU A 125 -2.35 16.99 -2.01
C LEU A 125 -3.66 17.60 -2.52
N TYR A 126 -4.61 16.76 -2.93
CA TYR A 126 -5.91 17.23 -3.39
C TYR A 126 -6.70 17.92 -2.27
N LEU A 127 -6.58 17.43 -1.03
CA LEU A 127 -7.16 18.04 0.16
C LEU A 127 -6.58 19.45 0.39
N MET A 128 -5.26 19.63 0.31
CA MET A 128 -4.62 20.94 0.41
C MET A 128 -5.10 21.93 -0.66
N ILE A 129 -5.29 21.45 -1.91
CA ILE A 129 -5.81 22.30 -2.99
C ILE A 129 -7.26 22.71 -2.71
N LEU A 130 -8.08 21.78 -2.20
CA LEU A 130 -9.47 22.06 -1.88
C LEU A 130 -9.63 22.93 -0.65
N GLU A 131 -8.73 22.88 0.32
CA GLU A 131 -8.71 23.83 1.45
C GLU A 131 -8.58 25.28 0.97
N ALA A 132 -7.94 25.52 -0.19
CA ALA A 132 -7.85 26.85 -0.78
C ALA A 132 -9.15 27.33 -1.47
N ILE A 133 -10.17 26.48 -1.56
CA ILE A 133 -11.45 26.76 -2.25
C ILE A 133 -12.61 26.53 -1.26
N PRO A 134 -13.61 27.42 -1.14
CA PRO A 134 -14.70 27.28 -0.15
C PRO A 134 -15.74 26.21 -0.54
N LEU A 135 -15.34 24.95 -0.69
CA LEU A 135 -16.17 23.79 -1.05
C LEU A 135 -16.33 22.81 0.11
N ASN A 136 -16.93 23.28 1.21
CA ASN A 136 -17.00 22.56 2.51
C ASN A 136 -17.62 21.15 2.42
N PHE A 137 -18.60 20.92 1.53
CA PHE A 137 -19.23 19.60 1.39
C PHE A 137 -18.30 18.54 0.76
N LEU A 138 -17.41 18.93 -0.16
CA LEU A 138 -16.45 18.00 -0.75
C LEU A 138 -15.33 17.65 0.23
N ILE A 139 -14.88 18.64 1.01
CA ILE A 139 -13.79 18.48 1.99
C ILE A 139 -14.10 17.35 2.98
N ASN A 140 -15.31 17.34 3.56
CA ASN A 140 -15.72 16.29 4.51
C ASN A 140 -15.62 14.88 3.92
N LYS A 141 -16.10 14.66 2.70
CA LYS A 141 -16.07 13.34 2.05
C LYS A 141 -14.65 12.89 1.75
N ILE A 142 -13.79 13.82 1.35
CA ILE A 142 -12.40 13.53 0.98
C ILE A 142 -11.57 13.22 2.22
N ILE A 143 -11.79 13.92 3.35
CA ILE A 143 -11.13 13.59 4.62
C ILE A 143 -11.45 12.16 5.05
N ILE A 144 -12.72 11.75 4.97
CA ILE A 144 -13.13 10.39 5.34
C ILE A 144 -12.49 9.36 4.41
N ALA A 145 -12.48 9.63 3.10
CA ALA A 145 -11.84 8.76 2.12
C ALA A 145 -10.32 8.66 2.34
N GLU A 146 -9.67 9.78 2.63
CA GLU A 146 -8.23 9.83 2.90
C GLU A 146 -7.87 9.07 4.17
N LEU A 147 -8.62 9.29 5.25
CA LEU A 147 -8.43 8.56 6.50
C LEU A 147 -8.59 7.04 6.29
N PHE A 148 -9.60 6.63 5.52
CA PHE A 148 -9.80 5.23 5.18
C PHE A 148 -8.63 4.65 4.40
N ILE A 149 -8.19 5.34 3.34
CA ILE A 149 -7.10 4.88 2.48
C ILE A 149 -5.79 4.83 3.26
N PHE A 150 -5.50 5.83 4.07
CA PHE A 150 -4.32 5.89 4.92
C PHE A 150 -4.28 4.71 5.92
N LEU A 151 -5.39 4.46 6.62
CA LEU A 151 -5.51 3.34 7.56
C LEU A 151 -5.42 1.99 6.83
N TYR A 152 -6.05 1.87 5.66
CA TYR A 152 -5.97 0.67 4.85
C TYR A 152 -4.53 0.39 4.39
N ALA A 153 -3.84 1.40 3.86
CA ALA A 153 -2.43 1.32 3.46
C ALA A 153 -1.53 0.92 4.63
N THR A 154 -1.79 1.49 5.81
CA THR A 154 -1.06 1.17 7.05
C THR A 154 -1.23 -0.30 7.44
N PHE A 155 -2.47 -0.77 7.62
CA PHE A 155 -2.72 -2.17 8.00
C PHE A 155 -2.30 -3.15 6.91
N TYR A 156 -2.36 -2.74 5.64
CA TYR A 156 -1.86 -3.55 4.54
C TYR A 156 -0.34 -3.70 4.60
N THR A 157 0.38 -2.61 4.87
CA THR A 157 1.85 -2.61 5.03
C THR A 157 2.28 -3.45 6.23
N VAL A 158 1.56 -3.38 7.36
CA VAL A 158 1.82 -4.25 8.53
C VAL A 158 1.66 -5.73 8.17
N ASN A 159 0.60 -6.08 7.43
CA ASN A 159 0.39 -7.45 6.97
C ASN A 159 1.50 -7.91 6.01
N LEU A 160 1.97 -7.02 5.14
CA LEU A 160 3.10 -7.26 4.23
C LEU A 160 4.38 -7.59 4.99
N THR A 161 4.68 -6.89 6.08
CA THR A 161 5.84 -7.19 6.94
C THR A 161 5.81 -8.63 7.45
N GLY A 162 4.63 -9.15 7.81
CA GLY A 162 4.47 -10.55 8.21
C GLY A 162 4.84 -11.54 7.11
N LEU A 163 4.55 -11.23 5.84
CA LEU A 163 4.96 -12.05 4.69
C LEU A 163 6.48 -12.01 4.50
N VAL A 164 7.11 -10.84 4.64
CA VAL A 164 8.56 -10.67 4.52
C VAL A 164 9.30 -11.46 5.61
N ILE A 165 8.83 -11.41 6.86
CA ILE A 165 9.42 -12.17 7.96
C ILE A 165 9.35 -13.68 7.70
N ARG A 166 8.19 -14.17 7.23
CA ARG A 166 8.04 -15.60 6.87
C ARG A 166 9.02 -16.00 5.78
N LEU A 167 9.21 -15.17 4.76
CA LEU A 167 10.15 -15.45 3.69
C LEU A 167 11.60 -15.41 4.17
N ALA A 168 11.96 -14.44 5.02
CA ALA A 168 13.29 -14.38 5.63
C ALA A 168 13.60 -15.62 6.47
N LEU A 169 12.63 -16.10 7.26
CA LEU A 169 12.74 -17.35 8.03
C LEU A 169 12.86 -18.58 7.12
N GLN A 170 12.05 -18.68 6.06
CA GLN A 170 12.13 -19.77 5.09
C GLN A 170 13.50 -19.80 4.40
N ARG A 171 14.04 -18.64 4.02
CA ARG A 171 15.40 -18.55 3.45
C ARG A 171 16.45 -19.04 4.44
N ALA A 172 16.36 -18.66 5.71
CA ALA A 172 17.31 -19.11 6.74
C ALA A 172 17.26 -20.63 6.99
N MET A 173 16.15 -21.29 6.64
CA MET A 173 16.00 -22.75 6.75
C MET A 173 16.55 -23.51 5.54
N ILE A 174 16.78 -22.84 4.40
CA ILE A 174 17.46 -23.45 3.25
C ILE A 174 18.95 -23.52 3.61
N LYS A 175 19.39 -24.71 4.06
CA LYS A 175 20.82 -25.02 4.18
C LYS A 175 21.47 -24.89 2.81
N ASP A 176 22.64 -24.24 2.77
CA ASP A 176 23.51 -24.16 1.60
C ASP A 176 23.72 -25.54 0.95
#